data_AF-A0A2V9KVN2-F1
#
_entry.id   AF-A0A2V9KVN2-F1
#
_cell.length_a   1.000
_cell.length_b   1.000
_cell.length_c   1.000
_cell.angle_alpha   90.00
_cell.angle_beta   90.00
_cell.angle_gamma   90.00
#
_symmetry.space_group_name_H-M   'P 1'
#
loop_
_entity.id
_entity.type
_entity.pdbx_description
1 polymer ?
#
loop_
_entity_poly.entity_id
_entity_poly.type
_entity_poly.pdbx_seq_one_letter_code
_entity_poly.pdbx_strand_id
1 'polypeptide(L)'
;MTDPSNSGKPASFEKNLERLDAIVRQLEDADLPLEKALQLYEEGMKLSQVCHKQLEEAEGRVEILRKKAGGQLVAEPFEPEKTTTGEE
;
A
#
# COMPACT_ATOMS: atom_id res chain seq x y z
N MET A 1 14.85 -10.93 11.84
CA MET A 1 15.07 -9.88 12.87
C MET A 1 13.78 -9.08 12.97
N THR A 2 12.94 -9.32 13.97
CA THR A 2 11.72 -8.55 14.21
C THR A 2 12.00 -7.55 15.33
N ASP A 3 11.90 -6.26 15.02
CA ASP A 3 12.09 -5.16 15.95
C ASP A 3 11.03 -5.19 17.08
N PRO A 4 11.42 -5.20 18.37
CA PRO A 4 10.50 -5.45 19.49
C PRO A 4 9.69 -4.22 19.97
N SER A 5 9.72 -3.08 19.28
CA SER A 5 9.08 -1.85 19.75
C SER A 5 7.77 -1.50 19.03
N ASN A 6 6.70 -2.29 19.19
CA ASN A 6 5.36 -1.78 18.83
C ASN A 6 4.17 -2.41 19.56
N SER A 7 4.15 -2.27 20.88
CA SER A 7 3.00 -2.64 21.72
C SER A 7 1.94 -1.53 21.68
N GLY A 8 0.82 -1.75 20.98
CA GLY A 8 -0.41 -0.95 21.10
C GLY A 8 -0.78 0.00 19.94
N LYS A 9 -0.20 -0.14 18.75
CA LYS A 9 -0.68 0.58 17.55
C LYS A 9 -1.80 -0.20 16.86
N PRO A 10 -2.72 0.46 16.12
CA PRO A 10 -3.53 -0.21 15.10
C PRO A 10 -2.63 -1.17 14.31
N ALA A 11 -3.14 -2.35 13.94
CA ALA A 11 -2.36 -3.40 13.29
C ALA A 11 -1.41 -2.79 12.26
N SER A 12 -0.11 -3.13 12.36
CA SER A 12 0.92 -2.46 11.56
C SER A 12 0.62 -2.62 10.06
N PHE A 13 1.10 -1.68 9.25
CA PHE A 13 0.93 -1.72 7.80
C PHE A 13 1.21 -3.10 7.21
N GLU A 14 2.32 -3.72 7.63
CA GLU A 14 2.76 -5.04 7.18
C GLU A 14 1.75 -6.13 7.54
N LYS A 15 1.16 -6.08 8.74
CA LYS A 15 0.12 -7.03 9.17
C LYS A 15 -1.16 -6.89 8.37
N ASN A 16 -1.58 -5.66 8.07
CA ASN A 16 -2.78 -5.43 7.26
C ASN A 16 -2.56 -5.88 5.81
N LEU A 17 -1.37 -5.65 5.27
CA LEU A 17 -0.98 -6.11 3.95
C LEU A 17 -0.94 -7.64 3.88
N GLU A 18 -0.32 -8.30 4.86
CA GLU A 18 -0.29 -9.76 4.96
C GLU A 18 -1.70 -10.35 5.05
N ARG A 19 -2.59 -9.72 5.82
CA ARG A 19 -3.99 -10.13 5.89
C ARG A 19 -4.72 -9.93 4.57
N LEU A 20 -4.48 -8.82 3.87
CA LEU A 20 -5.06 -8.55 2.56
C LEU A 20 -4.63 -9.60 1.54
N ASP A 21 -3.35 -9.96 1.49
CA ASP A 21 -2.83 -11.03 0.64
C ASP A 21 -3.49 -12.38 0.96
N ALA A 22 -3.67 -12.70 2.25
CA ALA A 22 -4.37 -13.91 2.67
C ALA A 22 -5.84 -13.91 2.26
N ILE A 23 -6.50 -12.75 2.25
CA ILE A 23 -7.88 -12.61 1.78
C ILE A 23 -7.96 -12.85 0.28
N VAL A 24 -7.06 -12.24 -0.51
CA VAL A 24 -7.01 -12.42 -1.97
C VAL A 24 -6.84 -13.89 -2.31
N ARG A 25 -5.89 -14.58 -1.66
CA ARG A 25 -5.68 -16.03 -1.85
C ARG A 25 -6.90 -16.87 -1.52
N GLN A 26 -7.66 -16.50 -0.48
CA GLN A 26 -8.90 -17.20 -0.13
C GLN A 26 -10.01 -16.93 -1.16
N LEU A 27 -10.10 -15.71 -1.68
CA LEU A 27 -11.08 -15.33 -2.70
C LEU A 27 -10.83 -16.00 -4.06
N GLU A 28 -9.61 -16.47 -4.32
CA GLU A 28 -9.25 -17.25 -5.50
C GLU A 28 -9.71 -18.72 -5.43
N ASP A 29 -10.18 -19.19 -4.27
CA ASP A 29 -10.69 -20.54 -4.10
C ASP A 29 -12.07 -20.70 -4.77
N ALA A 30 -12.15 -21.63 -5.73
CA ALA A 30 -13.36 -21.90 -6.50
C ALA A 30 -14.49 -22.54 -5.66
N ASP A 31 -14.14 -23.20 -4.54
CA ASP A 31 -15.10 -23.85 -3.65
C ASP A 31 -15.58 -22.91 -2.52
N LEU A 32 -15.17 -21.64 -2.55
CA LEU A 32 -15.53 -20.66 -1.52
C LEU A 32 -17.04 -20.36 -1.53
N PRO A 33 -17.76 -20.56 -0.41
CA PRO A 33 -19.18 -20.21 -0.33
C PRO A 33 -19.41 -18.70 -0.54
N LEU A 34 -20.47 -18.34 -1.26
CA LEU A 34 -20.79 -16.93 -1.59
C LEU A 34 -20.83 -16.02 -0.36
N GLU A 35 -21.48 -16.45 0.72
CA GLU A 35 -21.55 -15.67 1.96
C GLU A 35 -20.16 -15.38 2.54
N LYS A 36 -19.26 -16.37 2.45
CA LYS A 36 -17.88 -16.20 2.92
C LYS A 36 -17.08 -15.28 2.00
N ALA A 37 -17.29 -15.38 0.68
CA ALA A 37 -16.69 -14.48 -0.29
C ALA A 37 -17.07 -13.02 -0.04
N LEU A 38 -18.36 -12.75 0.25
CA LEU A 38 -18.83 -11.41 0.59
C LEU A 38 -18.18 -10.87 1.86
N GLN A 39 -18.10 -11.68 2.92
CA GLN A 39 -17.41 -11.30 4.17
C GLN A 39 -15.93 -10.97 3.94
N LEU A 40 -15.23 -11.81 3.18
CA LEU A 40 -13.81 -11.62 2.86
C LEU A 40 -13.59 -10.38 2.00
N TYR A 41 -14.49 -10.12 1.04
CA TYR A 41 -14.45 -8.92 0.21
C TYR A 41 -14.63 -7.64 1.04
N GLU A 42 -15.62 -7.60 1.93
CA GLU A 42 -15.82 -6.45 2.83
C GLU A 42 -14.63 -6.21 3.76
N GLU A 43 -14.04 -7.29 4.29
CA GLU A 43 -12.83 -7.20 5.10
C GLU A 43 -11.65 -6.65 4.28
N GLY A 44 -11.44 -7.18 3.07
CA GLY A 44 -10.39 -6.74 2.16
C GLY A 44 -10.51 -5.27 1.78
N MET A 45 -11.73 -4.80 1.51
CA MET A 45 -12.00 -3.37 1.23
C MET A 45 -11.63 -2.47 2.40
N LYS A 46 -12.01 -2.86 3.63
CA LYS A 46 -11.64 -2.10 4.84
C LYS A 46 -10.13 -2.06 5.05
N LEU A 47 -9.44 -3.18 4.87
CA LEU A 47 -7.99 -3.27 4.99
C LEU A 47 -7.27 -2.43 3.93
N SER A 48 -7.74 -2.47 2.68
CA SER A 48 -7.20 -1.66 1.59
C SER A 48 -7.28 -0.16 1.91
N GLN A 49 -8.42 0.31 2.39
CA GLN A 49 -8.58 1.71 2.83
C GLN A 49 -7.63 2.08 3.97
N VAL A 50 -7.48 1.19 4.95
CA VAL A 50 -6.56 1.39 6.08
C VAL A 50 -5.10 1.46 5.62
N CYS A 51 -4.68 0.58 4.72
CA CYS A 51 -3.34 0.59 4.14
C CYS A 51 -3.08 1.87 3.34
N HIS A 52 -4.04 2.28 2.50
CA HIS A 52 -3.93 3.50 1.71
C HIS A 52 -3.75 4.74 2.59
N LYS A 53 -4.58 4.89 3.63
CA LYS A 53 -4.45 5.99 4.59
C LYS A 53 -3.09 6.03 5.29
N GLN A 54 -2.54 4.87 5.65
CA GLN A 54 -1.21 4.79 6.25
C GLN A 54 -0.11 5.25 5.29
N LEU A 55 -0.23 4.93 4.00
CA LEU A 55 0.69 5.41 2.97
C LEU A 55 0.58 6.93 2.78
N GLU A 56 -0.63 7.47 2.68
CA GLU A 56 -0.85 8.93 2.57
C GLU A 56 -0.24 9.68 3.77
N GLU A 57 -0.43 9.16 4.98
CA GLU A 57 0.18 9.74 6.18
C GLU A 57 1.71 9.69 6.16
N ALA A 58 2.30 8.61 5.65
CA ALA A 58 3.73 8.47 5.50
C ALA A 58 4.30 9.43 4.45
N GLU A 59 3.66 9.52 3.28
CA GLU A 59 4.02 10.44 2.20
C GLU A 59 3.98 11.90 2.68
N GLY A 60 2.92 12.30 3.37
CA GLY A 60 2.80 13.66 3.92
C GLY A 60 3.90 13.97 4.93
N ARG A 61 4.30 13.01 5.76
CA ARG A 61 5.43 13.18 6.69
C ARG A 61 6.76 13.36 5.95
N VAL A 62 7.01 12.57 4.90
CA VAL A 62 8.21 12.70 4.05
C VAL A 62 8.24 14.07 3.39
N GLU A 63 7.11 14.55 2.85
CA GLU A 63 7.02 15.86 2.21
C GLU A 63 7.33 17.00 3.19
N ILE A 64 6.79 16.94 4.42
CA ILE A 64 7.07 17.92 5.48
C ILE A 64 8.56 17.91 5.84
N LEU A 65 9.17 16.74 6.00
CA LEU A 65 10.59 16.61 6.31
C LEU A 65 11.45 17.19 5.18
N ARG A 66 11.10 16.93 3.91
CA ARG A 66 11.78 17.49 2.74
C ARG A 66 11.73 19.02 2.73
N LYS A 67 10.55 19.61 3.01
CA LYS A 67 10.36 21.07 3.11
C LYS A 67 11.18 21.68 4.26
N LYS A 68 11.24 21.00 5.41
CA LYS A 68 11.98 21.47 6.61
C LYS A 68 13.50 21.38 6.47
N ALA A 69 14.01 20.44 5.67
CA ALA A 69 15.45 20.27 5.42
C ALA A 69 16.03 21.33 4.45
N GLY A 70 15.26 22.36 4.05
CA GLY A 70 15.73 23.46 3.22
C GLY A 70 15.93 23.12 1.74
N GLY A 71 15.56 21.92 1.30
CA GLY A 71 15.78 21.43 -0.06
C GLY A 71 14.65 21.83 -1.01
N GLN A 72 14.91 22.81 -1.86
CA GLN A 72 14.16 23.08 -3.08
C GLN A 72 14.35 21.90 -4.05
N LEU A 73 13.63 20.80 -3.84
CA LEU A 73 13.54 19.71 -4.81
C LEU A 73 12.25 19.89 -5.58
N VAL A 74 12.39 20.37 -6.81
CA VAL A 74 11.32 20.45 -7.81
C VAL A 74 10.96 19.01 -8.18
N ALA A 75 9.70 18.64 -7.99
CA ALA A 75 9.18 17.41 -8.56
C ALA A 75 9.09 17.63 -10.08
N GLU A 76 10.03 17.06 -10.83
CA GLU A 76 9.91 17.02 -12.28
C GLU A 76 8.91 15.92 -12.65
N PRO A 77 7.97 16.18 -13.58
CA PRO A 77 7.14 15.13 -14.15
C PRO A 77 8.04 14.03 -14.72
N PHE A 78 7.81 12.78 -14.30
CA PHE A 78 8.47 11.64 -14.92
C PHE A 78 7.91 11.50 -16.35
N GLU A 79 8.67 11.99 -17.33
CA GLU A 79 8.40 11.66 -18.73
C GLU A 79 8.96 10.26 -19.00
N PRO A 80 8.11 9.26 -19.31
CA PRO A 80 8.61 7.98 -19.78
C PRO A 80 9.35 8.24 -21.09
N GLU A 81 10.64 7.94 -21.10
CA GLU A 81 11.50 8.00 -22.28
C GLU A 81 10.75 7.31 -23.43
N LYS A 82 10.36 8.08 -24.45
CA LYS A 82 9.92 7.49 -25.71
C LYS A 82 11.13 6.70 -26.20
N THR A 83 11.05 5.39 -26.17
CA THR A 83 11.96 4.50 -26.90
C THR A 83 11.79 4.82 -28.39
N THR A 84 12.48 5.86 -28.85
CA THR A 84 12.92 6.00 -30.22
C THR A 84 14.02 4.96 -30.43
N THR A 85 13.63 3.80 -30.94
CA THR A 85 14.50 3.06 -31.84
C THR A 85 13.78 3.05 -33.18
N GLY A 86 14.06 4.09 -33.97
CA GLY A 86 13.91 3.99 -35.41
C GLY A 86 15.09 3.22 -36.01
N GLU A 87 14.93 2.92 -37.30
CA GLU A 87 15.91 2.36 -38.23
C GLU A 87 15.99 0.82 -38.14
N GLU A 88 15.56 0.01 -39.13
CA GLU A 88 15.43 0.19 -40.59
C GLU A 88 14.16 -0.49 -41.17
#